data_AF-A0A9D6FUZ3-F1
#
_entry.id   AF-A0A9D6FUZ3-F1
#
_cell.length_a   1.000
_cell.length_b   1.000
_cell.length_c   1.000
_cell.angle_alpha   90.00
_cell.angle_beta   90.00
_cell.angle_gamma   90.00
#
_symmetry.space_group_name_H-M   'P 1'
#
loop_
_entity.id
_entity.type
_entity.pdbx_description
1 polymer ?
#
loop_
_entity_poly.entity_id
_entity_poly.type
_entity_poly.pdbx_seq_one_letter_code
_entity_poly.pdbx_strand_id
1 'polypeptide(L)' 'MDIVEGEEVLLPCRHCSSVSLKFMVHAGNSSIECPKCGATTAITVVHEAEGWTIHASASAVTGNLEMPKQG' A
#
# COMPACT_ATOMS: atom_id res chain seq x y z
N MET A 1 8.10 -11.34 13.14
CA MET A 1 7.71 -9.97 13.49
C MET A 1 6.20 -10.01 13.56
N ASP A 2 5.68 -10.10 14.77
CA ASP A 2 4.25 -10.17 15.04
C ASP A 2 3.67 -8.77 14.84
N ILE A 3 2.91 -8.60 13.76
CA ILE A 3 2.22 -7.35 13.47
C ILE A 3 0.98 -7.32 14.36
N VAL A 4 0.70 -6.18 15.01
CA VAL A 4 -0.47 -6.01 15.88
C VAL A 4 -1.40 -4.92 15.35
N GLU A 5 -2.70 -5.04 15.65
CA GLU A 5 -3.67 -3.97 15.35
C GLU A 5 -3.28 -2.66 16.03
N GLY A 6 -3.41 -1.55 15.31
CA GLY A 6 -3.05 -0.22 15.77
C GLY A 6 -1.57 0.12 15.65
N GLU A 7 -0.72 -0.81 15.19
CA GLU A 7 0.69 -0.52 14.91
C GLU A 7 0.83 0.38 13.69
N GLU A 8 1.72 1.38 13.76
CA GLU A 8 2.11 2.17 12.58
C GLU A 8 3.26 1.46 11.86
N VAL A 9 3.01 1.00 10.64
CA VAL A 9 4.03 0.41 9.76
C VAL A 9 4.39 1.37 8.63
N LEU A 10 5.66 1.32 8.23
CA LEU A 10 6.18 2.10 7.10
C LEU A 10 6.29 1.20 5.87
N LEU A 11 5.44 1.46 4.88
CA LEU A 11 5.45 0.72 3.61
C LEU A 11 6.13 1.56 2.53
N PRO A 12 7.17 1.07 1.84
CA PRO A 12 7.77 1.81 0.74
C PRO A 12 6.76 1.94 -0.42
N CYS A 13 6.67 3.14 -1.00
CA CYS A 13 5.87 3.33 -2.21
C CYS A 13 6.44 2.48 -3.35
N ARG A 14 5.69 1.47 -3.81
CA ARG A 14 6.13 0.54 -4.87
C ARG A 14 6.28 1.18 -6.26
N HIS A 15 5.76 2.39 -6.47
CA HIS A 15 5.88 3.10 -7.74
C HIS A 15 7.20 3.88 -7.86
N CYS A 16 7.59 4.62 -6.82
CA CYS A 16 8.78 5.49 -6.87
C CYS A 16 9.89 5.08 -5.91
N SER A 17 9.64 4.15 -4.99
CA SER A 17 10.55 3.67 -3.93
C SER A 17 11.26 4.77 -3.13
N SER A 18 10.77 6.00 -3.23
CA SER A 18 11.43 7.20 -2.74
C SER A 18 10.82 7.71 -1.44
N VAL A 19 9.63 7.24 -1.09
CA VAL A 19 8.89 7.67 0.09
C VAL A 19 8.31 6.47 0.80
N SER A 20 8.28 6.57 2.13
CA SER A 20 7.64 5.61 3.00
C SER A 20 6.24 6.10 3.36
N LEU A 21 5.25 5.28 3.07
CA LEU A 21 3.85 5.49 3.38
C LEU A 21 3.60 4.98 4.80
N LYS A 22 3.13 5.87 5.68
CA LYS A 22 2.68 5.51 7.03
C LYS A 22 1.32 4.87 6.94
N PHE A 23 1.20 3.63 7.40
CA PHE A 23 -0.06 2.90 7.45
C PHE A 23 -0.31 2.39 8.86
N MET A 24 -1.51 2.61 9.38
CA MET A 24 -1.93 2.02 10.64
C MET A 24 -2.57 0.66 10.36
N VAL A 25 -2.06 -0.38 11.01
CA VAL A 25 -2.56 -1.74 10.84
C VAL A 25 -3.97 -1.82 11.41
N HIS A 26 -4.93 -2.04 10.53
CA HIS A 26 -6.32 -2.30 10.88
C HIS A 26 -6.88 -3.33 9.93
N ALA A 27 -7.74 -4.23 10.43
CA ALA A 27 -8.33 -5.29 9.62
C ALA A 27 -9.12 -4.71 8.44
N GLY A 28 -8.99 -5.36 7.28
CA GLY A 28 -9.77 -5.03 6.09
C GLY A 28 -8.94 -4.46 4.95
N ASN A 29 -9.64 -3.81 4.03
CA ASN A 29 -9.07 -3.21 2.84
C ASN A 29 -8.95 -1.69 3.05
N SER A 30 -7.81 -1.15 2.68
CA SER A 30 -7.47 0.25 2.78
C SER A 30 -6.62 0.66 1.59
N SER A 31 -6.52 1.96 1.34
CA SER A 31 -5.66 2.48 0.30
C SER A 31 -4.95 3.75 0.78
N ILE A 32 -3.68 3.88 0.43
CA ILE A 32 -2.90 5.09 0.70
C ILE A 32 -2.39 5.65 -0.61
N GLU A 33 -2.67 6.92 -0.85
CA GLU A 33 -2.07 7.67 -1.94
C GLU A 33 -0.65 8.13 -1.58
N CYS A 34 0.28 7.96 -2.52
CA CYS A 34 1.63 8.45 -2.38
C CYS A 34 1.68 9.97 -2.62
N PRO A 35 2.07 10.79 -1.62
CA PRO A 35 2.10 12.24 -1.76
C PRO A 35 3.15 12.74 -2.77
N LYS A 36 4.09 11.89 -3.19
CA LYS A 36 5.15 12.24 -4.15
C LYS A 36 4.79 11.96 -5.59
N CYS A 37 4.10 10.85 -5.87
CA CYS A 37 3.82 10.41 -7.24
C CYS A 37 2.34 10.22 -7.56
N GLY A 38 1.44 10.41 -6.59
CA GLY A 38 0.00 10.23 -6.77
C GLY A 38 -0.43 8.77 -6.99
N ALA A 39 0.49 7.81 -6.87
CA ALA A 39 0.17 6.39 -6.99
C ALA A 39 -0.55 5.90 -5.73
N THR A 40 -1.67 5.22 -5.90
CA THR A 40 -2.42 4.62 -4.80
C THR A 40 -1.88 3.23 -4.51
N THR A 41 -1.55 2.94 -3.25
CA THR A 41 -1.18 1.59 -2.80
C THR A 41 -2.40 0.98 -2.12
N ALA A 42 -2.90 -0.13 -2.63
CA ALA A 42 -3.93 -0.92 -1.97
C ALA A 42 -3.26 -1.79 -0.90
N ILE A 43 -3.85 -1.77 0.29
CA ILE A 43 -3.37 -2.49 1.46
C ILE A 43 -4.53 -3.34 1.96
N THR A 44 -4.31 -4.65 1.99
CA THR A 44 -5.25 -5.60 2.58
C THR A 44 -4.60 -6.20 3.80
N VAL A 45 -5.25 -6.05 4.94
CA VAL A 45 -4.83 -6.63 6.20
C VAL A 45 -5.79 -7.76 6.54
N VAL A 46 -5.26 -8.98 6.65
CA VAL A 46 -6.01 -10.16 7.07
C VAL A 46 -5.51 -10.63 8.42
N HIS A 47 -6.43 -10.92 9.33
CA HIS A 47 -6.14 -11.57 10.59
C HIS A 47 -6.47 -13.05 10.44
N GLU A 48 -5.44 -13.87 10.33
CA GLU A 48 -5.54 -15.33 10.20
C GLU A 48 -5.20 -15.99 11.53
N ALA A 49 -5.42 -17.30 11.65
CA ALA A 49 -5.18 -18.05 12.90
C ALA A 49 -3.72 -17.96 13.40
N GLU A 50 -2.78 -17.63 12.52
CA GLU A 50 -1.34 -17.54 12.81
C GLU A 50 -0.84 -16.08 12.98
N GLY A 51 -1.71 -15.07 12.83
CA GLY A 51 -1.37 -13.66 13.05
C GLY A 51 -1.92 -12.69 12.00
N TRP A 52 -1.38 -11.48 12.00
CA TRP A 52 -1.76 -10.41 11.07
C TRP A 52 -0.86 -10.42 9.84
N THR A 53 -1.46 -10.51 8.66
CA THR A 53 -0.76 -10.48 7.37
C THR A 53 -1.16 -9.21 6.61
N ILE A 54 -0.15 -8.46 6.15
CA ILE A 54 -0.34 -7.25 5.33
C ILE A 54 0.04 -7.55 3.88
N HIS A 55 -0.93 -7.46 2.97
CA HIS A 55 -0.72 -7.50 1.53
C HIS A 55 -0.78 -6.09 0.97
N ALA A 56 0.38 -5.57 0.52
CA ALA A 56 0.47 -4.26 -0.13
C ALA A 56 0.78 -4.41 -1.62
N SER A 57 -0.14 -3.96 -2.47
CA SER A 57 0.01 -3.94 -3.93
C SER A 57 -0.10 -2.51 -4.47
N ALA A 58 0.71 -2.22 -5.50
CA ALA A 58 0.56 -0.96 -6.23
C ALA A 58 -0.77 -1.01 -7.00
N SER A 59 -1.67 -0.09 -6.70
CA SER A 59 -2.83 0.17 -7.55
C SER A 59 -2.44 1.25 -8.57
N ALA A 60 -3.04 1.20 -9.75
CA ALA A 60 -2.76 2.14 -10.83
C ALA A 60 -2.89 3.60 -10.33
N VAL A 61 -2.02 4.48 -10.83
CA VAL A 61 -2.16 5.93 -10.63
C VAL A 61 -3.49 6.37 -11.24
N THR A 62 -4.35 7.01 -10.43
CA THR A 62 -5.63 7.56 -10.91
C THR A 62 -5.46 8.92 -11.59
N GLY A 63 -4.22 9.40 -11.71
CA GLY A 63 -3.85 10.50 -12.60
C GLY A 63 -3.71 9.99 -14.02
N ASN A 64 -4.71 10.28 -14.86
CA ASN A 64 -4.72 10.22 -16.32
C ASN A 64 -3.52 9.47 -16.94
N LEU A 65 -3.55 8.13 -16.86
CA LEU A 65 -2.47 7.30 -17.37
C LEU A 65 -2.62 7.22 -18.90
N GLU A 66 -1.97 8.15 -19.61
CA GLU A 66 -1.60 7.96 -21.00
C GLU A 66 -0.77 6.66 -21.08
N MET A 67 -1.40 5.63 -21.62
CA MET A 67 -0.83 4.31 -21.82
C MET A 67 0.38 4.46 -22.75
N PRO A 68 1.62 4.07 -22.38
CA PRO A 68 2.66 3.92 -23.38
C PRO A 68 2.29 2.74 -24.27
N LYS A 69 1.85 3.03 -25.49
CA LYS A 69 1.70 2.09 -26.59
C LYS A 69 3.06 1.42 -26.78
N GLN A 70 3.20 0.16 -26.37
CA GLN A 70 4.36 -0.66 -26.72
C GLN A 70 4.35 -0.79 -28.25
N GLY A 71 5.38 -0.24 -28.89
CA GLY A 71 5.60 -0.32 -30.34
C GLY A 71 6.25 -1.63 -30.77
#